data_AF-A0A0F9BDB5-F1
#
_entry.id   AF-A0A0F9BDB5-F1
#
_cell.length_a   1.000
_cell.length_b   1.000
_cell.length_c   1.000
_cell.angle_alpha   90.00
_cell.angle_beta   90.00
_cell.angle_gamma   90.00
#
_symmetry.space_group_name_H-M   'P 1'
#
loop_
_entity.id
_entity.type
_entity.pdbx_description
1 polymer ?
#
loop_
_entity_poly.entity_id
_entity_poly.type
_entity_poly.pdbx_seq_one_letter_code
_entity_poly.pdbx_strand_id
1 'polypeptide(L)'
;DMLFVGFSSPMKENFLNRWIHTMQVPFSMGVGGSFDIIAGRTKRAPVWMQQSGLEWFYRILQEPRRMWKRYAKTNPVFVWMVFKEYLKLRKDRLTADTR
;
A
#
# COMPACT_ATOMS: atom_id res chain seq x y z
N ASP A 1 16.53 11.35 -19.87
CA ASP A 1 15.39 11.95 -19.15
C ASP A 1 14.66 10.95 -18.28
N MET A 2 14.26 11.36 -17.07
CA MET A 2 13.52 10.55 -16.10
C MET A 2 12.35 11.35 -15.54
N LEU A 3 11.13 10.80 -15.59
CA LEU A 3 9.93 11.46 -15.10
C LEU A 3 9.47 10.82 -13.78
N PHE A 4 9.49 11.59 -12.70
CA PHE A 4 8.98 11.17 -11.40
C PHE A 4 7.60 11.77 -11.15
N VAL A 5 6.58 10.92 -10.97
CA VAL A 5 5.19 11.34 -10.84
C VAL A 5 4.71 11.16 -9.39
N GLY A 6 4.46 12.27 -8.70
CA GLY A 6 4.02 12.30 -7.29
C GLY A 6 2.51 12.20 -7.06
N PHE A 7 1.72 11.76 -8.03
CA PHE A 7 0.26 11.72 -7.88
C PHE A 7 -0.23 10.55 -7.02
N SER A 8 -1.24 10.83 -6.18
CA SER A 8 -2.03 9.80 -5.52
C SER A 8 -2.88 9.00 -6.52
N SER A 9 -3.10 7.72 -6.23
CA SER A 9 -4.06 6.88 -6.97
C SER A 9 -5.47 7.43 -6.74
N PRO A 10 -6.32 7.62 -7.78
CA PRO A 10 -6.19 7.15 -9.17
C PRO A 10 -5.64 8.19 -10.17
N MET A 11 -5.29 9.41 -9.73
CA MET A 11 -4.80 10.47 -10.63
C MET A 11 -3.54 10.08 -11.39
N LYS A 12 -2.65 9.26 -10.81
CA LYS A 12 -1.45 8.79 -11.51
C LYS A 12 -1.81 8.02 -12.79
N GLU A 13 -2.82 7.15 -12.72
CA GLU A 13 -3.19 6.24 -13.80
C GLU A 13 -3.84 7.01 -14.94
N ASN A 14 -4.72 7.97 -14.63
CA ASN A 14 -5.31 8.84 -15.63
C ASN A 14 -4.28 9.76 -16.30
N PHE A 15 -3.32 10.28 -15.53
CA PHE A 15 -2.28 11.16 -16.08
C PHE A 15 -1.31 10.39 -16.98
N LEU A 16 -0.84 9.22 -16.53
CA LEU A 16 0.04 8.36 -17.34
C LEU A 16 -0.69 7.88 -18.60
N ASN A 17 -1.92 7.36 -18.49
CA ASN A 17 -2.67 6.92 -19.68
C ASN A 17 -2.87 8.03 -20.72
N ARG A 18 -3.02 9.29 -20.30
CA ARG A 18 -3.27 10.41 -21.21
C ARG A 18 -2.00 10.95 -21.87
N TRP A 19 -0.86 10.94 -21.17
CA TRP A 19 0.33 11.70 -21.61
C TRP A 19 1.58 10.86 -21.85
N ILE A 20 1.59 9.58 -21.47
CA ILE A 20 2.78 8.72 -21.61
C ILE A 20 3.20 8.53 -23.07
N HIS A 21 2.23 8.46 -23.99
CA HIS A 21 2.49 8.34 -25.43
C HIS A 21 3.04 9.62 -26.05
N THR A 22 2.66 10.79 -25.54
CA THR A 22 3.13 12.09 -26.04
C THR A 22 4.51 12.45 -25.48
N MET A 23 4.78 12.11 -24.22
CA MET A 23 6.00 12.54 -23.54
C MET A 23 7.26 11.73 -23.93
N GLN A 24 7.10 10.55 -24.55
CA GLN A 24 8.20 9.68 -25.02
C GLN A 24 9.35 9.48 -24.00
N VAL A 25 9.03 9.51 -22.69
CA VAL A 25 10.07 9.42 -21.65
C VAL A 25 10.50 7.96 -21.50
N PRO A 26 11.81 7.65 -21.59
CA PRO A 26 12.30 6.27 -21.51
C PRO A 26 12.12 5.64 -20.12
N PHE A 27 11.94 6.46 -19.07
CA PHE A 27 11.71 5.99 -17.71
C PHE A 27 10.74 6.89 -16.93
N SER A 28 9.59 6.35 -16.54
CA SER A 28 8.62 7.02 -15.67
C SER A 28 8.36 6.23 -14.39
N MET A 29 8.53 6.86 -13.22
CA MET A 29 8.32 6.22 -11.92
C MET A 29 7.28 6.99 -11.10
N GLY A 30 6.22 6.30 -10.69
CA GLY A 30 5.25 6.84 -9.74
C GLY A 30 5.84 6.83 -8.33
N VAL A 31 6.23 7.99 -7.82
CA VAL A 31 6.82 8.15 -6.49
C VAL A 31 5.73 8.26 -5.40
N GLY A 32 4.49 8.57 -5.81
CA GLY A 32 3.32 8.65 -4.93
C GLY A 32 3.56 9.57 -3.73
N GLY A 33 2.95 9.24 -2.58
CA GLY A 33 3.09 10.01 -1.34
C GLY A 33 4.48 9.95 -0.67
N SER A 34 5.49 9.36 -1.31
CA SER A 34 6.86 9.40 -0.78
C SER A 34 7.41 10.84 -0.81
N PHE A 35 6.98 11.65 -1.77
CA PHE A 35 7.26 13.09 -1.77
C PHE A 35 6.56 13.83 -0.63
N ASP A 36 5.36 13.41 -0.19
CA ASP A 36 4.67 14.03 0.96
C ASP A 36 5.47 13.85 2.27
N ILE A 37 6.24 12.76 2.37
CA ILE A 37 7.13 12.50 3.51
C ILE A 37 8.39 13.36 3.42
N ILE A 38 9.00 13.46 2.23
CA ILE A 38 10.22 14.26 2.00
C ILE A 38 9.91 15.77 2.12
N ALA A 39 8.73 16.20 1.68
CA ALA A 39 8.24 17.58 1.79
C ALA A 39 7.74 17.94 3.20
N GLY A 40 7.85 17.03 4.18
CA GLY A 40 7.47 17.28 5.58
C GLY A 40 5.96 17.38 5.83
N ARG A 41 5.11 17.06 4.85
CA ARG A 41 3.64 17.12 5.00
C ARG A 41 3.08 15.96 5.83
N THR A 42 3.74 14.80 5.82
CA THR A 42 3.35 13.63 6.62
C THR A 42 4.50 13.16 7.50
N LYS A 43 4.22 12.97 8.80
CA LYS A 43 5.22 12.46 9.73
C LYS A 43 5.34 10.94 9.56
N ARG A 44 6.57 10.43 9.54
CA ARG A 44 6.80 8.98 9.64
C ARG A 44 6.35 8.46 10.99
N ALA A 45 5.89 7.20 11.01
CA ALA A 45 5.60 6.51 12.26
C ALA A 45 6.88 6.40 13.12
N PRO A 46 6.77 6.43 14.45
CA PRO A 46 7.92 6.18 15.33
C PRO A 46 8.51 4.78 15.06
N VAL A 47 9.82 4.61 15.30
CA VAL A 47 10.59 3.42 14.90
C VAL A 47 9.99 2.13 15.46
N TRP A 48 9.49 2.15 16.69
CA TRP A 48 8.83 0.98 17.29
C TRP A 48 7.60 0.53 16.49
N MET A 49 6.80 1.46 15.94
CA MET A 49 5.65 1.13 15.10
C MET A 49 6.07 0.63 13.72
N GLN A 50 7.18 1.12 13.17
CA GLN A 50 7.73 0.61 11.92
C GLN A 50 8.19 -0.85 12.10
N GLN A 51 8.91 -1.13 13.18
CA GLN A 51 9.40 -2.48 13.50
C GLN A 51 8.27 -3.47 13.81
N SER A 52 7.18 -3.01 14.45
CA SER A 52 5.99 -3.84 14.68
C SER A 52 5.07 -3.97 13.46
N GLY A 53 5.42 -3.37 12.32
CA GLY A 53 4.54 -3.38 11.13
C GLY A 53 3.24 -2.59 11.31
N LEU A 54 3.16 -1.70 12.29
CA LEU A 54 1.99 -0.87 12.62
C LEU A 54 2.00 0.49 11.90
N GLU A 55 2.88 0.67 10.93
CA GLU A 55 2.93 1.92 10.15
C GLU A 55 1.60 2.22 9.44
N TRP A 56 0.90 1.19 8.97
CA TRP A 56 -0.43 1.35 8.36
C TRP A 56 -1.45 1.95 9.35
N PHE A 57 -1.40 1.57 10.62
CA PHE A 57 -2.29 2.09 11.66
C PHE A 57 -1.97 3.55 11.98
N TYR A 58 -0.68 3.89 12.06
CA TYR A 58 -0.25 5.28 12.24
C TYR A 58 -0.67 6.18 11.06
N ARG A 59 -0.63 5.67 9.83
CA ARG A 59 -1.12 6.38 8.64
C ARG A 59 -2.65 6.57 8.64
N ILE A 60 -3.40 5.60 9.14
CA ILE A 60 -4.86 5.74 9.34
C ILE A 60 -5.16 6.83 10.38
N LEU A 61 -4.42 6.87 11.48
CA LEU A 61 -4.59 7.89 12.53
C LEU A 61 -4.26 9.31 12.04
N GLN A 62 -3.26 9.46 11.16
CA GLN A 62 -2.90 10.77 10.59
C GLN A 62 -3.92 11.27 9.54
N GLU A 63 -4.49 10.39 8.72
CA GLU A 63 -5.44 10.77 7.67
C GLU A 63 -6.74 9.94 7.70
N PRO A 64 -7.52 9.98 8.79
CA PRO A 64 -8.68 9.10 9.00
C PRO A 64 -9.74 9.32 7.91
N ARG A 65 -9.99 10.56 7.48
CA ARG A 65 -10.98 10.83 6.43
C ARG A 65 -10.59 10.32 5.03
N ARG A 66 -9.29 10.27 4.70
CA ARG A 66 -8.81 9.89 3.35
C ARG A 66 -8.56 8.40 3.24
N MET A 67 -7.93 7.80 4.26
CA MET A 67 -7.46 6.42 4.22
C MET A 67 -8.53 5.42 4.70
N TRP A 68 -9.43 5.80 5.61
CA TRP A 68 -10.41 4.88 6.21
C TRP A 68 -11.33 4.21 5.20
N LYS A 69 -11.83 4.94 4.20
CA LYS A 69 -12.71 4.36 3.15
C LYS A 69 -12.02 3.23 2.38
N ARG A 70 -10.70 3.32 2.19
CA ARG A 70 -9.91 2.33 1.44
C ARG A 70 -9.57 1.14 2.33
N TYR A 71 -9.07 1.40 3.54
CA TYR A 71 -8.69 0.34 4.47
C TYR A 71 -9.90 -0.44 5.03
N ALA A 72 -11.03 0.21 5.30
CA ALA A 72 -12.23 -0.48 5.79
C ALA A 72 -12.83 -1.46 4.77
N LYS A 73 -12.59 -1.28 3.46
CA LYS A 73 -13.00 -2.25 2.43
C LYS A 73 -11.94 -3.30 2.16
N THR A 74 -10.66 -2.93 2.08
CA THR A 74 -9.61 -3.85 1.62
C THR A 74 -9.00 -4.68 2.75
N ASN A 75 -8.82 -4.13 3.96
CA ASN A 75 -8.23 -4.89 5.08
C ASN A 75 -9.06 -6.11 5.49
N PRO A 76 -10.40 -6.05 5.61
CA PRO A 76 -11.18 -7.23 6.00
C PRO A 76 -11.03 -8.38 5.00
N VAL A 77 -10.98 -8.06 3.71
CA VAL A 77 -10.81 -9.04 2.63
C VAL A 77 -9.42 -9.66 2.68
N PHE A 78 -8.39 -8.84 2.91
CA PHE A 78 -7.02 -9.33 3.08
C PHE A 78 -6.87 -10.21 4.32
N VAL A 79 -7.39 -9.77 5.48
CA VAL A 79 -7.36 -10.55 6.72
C VAL A 79 -8.10 -11.87 6.55
N TRP A 80 -9.26 -11.87 5.88
CA TRP A 80 -10.00 -13.10 5.60
C TRP A 80 -9.23 -14.06 4.69
N MET A 81 -8.57 -13.56 3.64
CA MET A 81 -7.73 -14.40 2.78
C MET A 81 -6.55 -15.00 3.53
N VAL A 82 -5.82 -14.20 4.32
CA VAL A 82 -4.70 -14.68 5.13
C VAL A 82 -5.17 -15.69 6.18
N PHE A 83 -6.31 -15.44 6.81
CA PHE A 83 -6.88 -16.35 7.81
C PHE A 83 -7.33 -17.67 7.18
N LYS A 84 -7.97 -17.63 6.01
CA LYS A 84 -8.36 -18.81 5.26
C LYS A 84 -7.14 -19.65 4.86
N GLU A 85 -6.08 -19.01 4.39
CA GLU A 85 -4.83 -19.69 4.04
C GLU A 85 -4.12 -20.27 5.27
N TYR A 86 -4.10 -19.53 6.39
CA TYR A 86 -3.55 -20.01 7.65
C TYR A 86 -4.28 -21.24 8.17
N LEU A 87 -5.62 -21.25 8.13
CA LEU A 87 -6.42 -22.41 8.51
C LEU A 87 -6.22 -23.61 7.58
N LYS A 88 -6.07 -23.36 6.28
CA LYS A 88 -5.77 -24.40 5.28
C LYS A 88 -4.41 -25.03 5.55
N LEU A 89 -3.36 -24.22 5.71
CA LEU A 89 -2.01 -24.70 6.03
C LEU A 89 -1.95 -25.46 7.36
N ARG A 90 -2.73 -25.03 8.36
CA ARG A 90 -2.82 -25.74 9.64
C ARG A 90 -3.52 -27.10 9.50
N LYS A 91 -4.58 -27.16 8.69
CA LYS A 91 -5.31 -28.40 8.40
C LYS A 91 -4.45 -29.38 7.60
N ASP A 92 -3.74 -28.90 6.58
CA ASP A 92 -2.85 -29.72 5.75
C ASP A 92 -1.69 -30.29 6.58
N ARG A 93 -1.13 -29.50 7.50
CA ARG A 93 -0.06 -29.93 8.41
C ARG A 93 -0.53 -31.01 9.40
N LEU A 94 -1.75 -30.89 9.95
CA LEU A 94 -2.34 -31.90 10.83
C LEU A 94 -2.66 -33.21 10.08
N THR A 95 -3.05 -33.12 8.80
CA THR A 95 -3.40 -34.29 7.98
C THR A 95 -2.14 -35.04 7.51
N ALA A 96 -1.01 -34.35 7.36
CA ALA A 96 0.28 -34.94 7.04
C ALA A 96 0.93 -35.68 8.22
N ASP A 97 0.62 -35.28 9.46
CA ASP A 97 1.16 -35.87 10.70
C ASP A 97 0.36 -37.10 11.18
N THR A 98 -0.83 -37.34 10.58
CA THR A 98 -1.71 -38.48 10.91
C THR A 98 -1.56 -39.66 9.92
N ARG A 99 -0.67 -39.54 8.93
CA ARG A 99 -0.30 -40.61 7.97
C ARG A 99 1.12 -41.07 8.22
#